data_AF-A0A968B8Y4-F1
#
_entry.id   AF-A0A968B8Y4-F1
#
_cell.length_a   1.000
_cell.length_b   1.000
_cell.length_c   1.000
_cell.angle_alpha   90.00
_cell.angle_beta   90.00
_cell.angle_gamma   90.00
#
_symmetry.space_group_name_H-M   'P 1'
#
loop_
_entity.id
_entity.type
_entity.pdbx_description
1 polymer ?
#
loop_
_entity_poly.entity_id
_entity_poly.type
_entity_poly.pdbx_seq_one_letter_code
_entity_poly.pdbx_strand_id
1 'polypeptide(L)' 'MSRSSGKPVVGIIMGSQSDWKTMEGAARILDELKIKYESRIVS' A
#
# COMPACT_ATOMS: atom_id res chain seq x y z
N MET A 1 -21.99 -12.82 4.62
CA MET A 1 -21.24 -11.62 4.15
C MET A 1 -19.87 -12.07 3.69
N SER A 2 -19.67 -12.21 2.37
CA SER A 2 -18.39 -12.60 1.79
C SER A 2 -17.42 -11.42 1.88
N ARG A 3 -16.45 -11.47 2.80
CA ARG A 3 -15.33 -10.53 2.81
C ARG A 3 -14.48 -10.85 1.59
N SER A 4 -14.44 -9.92 0.62
CA SER A 4 -13.75 -10.09 -0.67
C SER A 4 -12.28 -10.51 -0.48
N SER A 5 -11.98 -11.78 -0.78
CA SER A 5 -10.72 -12.47 -0.45
C SER A 5 -9.48 -12.03 -1.23
N GLY A 6 -9.52 -10.93 -1.98
CA GLY A 6 -8.48 -10.60 -2.97
C GLY A 6 -8.15 -9.12 -3.14
N LYS A 7 -8.99 -8.21 -2.66
CA LYS A 7 -8.79 -6.78 -2.93
C LYS A 7 -7.90 -6.13 -1.85
N PRO A 8 -6.94 -5.28 -2.25
CA PRO A 8 -6.23 -4.46 -1.29
C PRO A 8 -7.23 -3.56 -0.56
N VAL A 9 -7.03 -3.42 0.75
CA VAL A 9 -7.88 -2.60 1.63
C VAL A 9 -7.22 -1.28 2.00
N VAL A 10 -5.95 -1.10 1.62
CA VAL A 10 -5.16 0.12 1.82
C VAL A 10 -4.49 0.49 0.49
N GLY A 11 -4.46 1.79 0.18
CA GLY A 11 -3.68 2.34 -0.92
C GLY A 11 -2.56 3.24 -0.39
N ILE A 12 -1.32 3.01 -0.85
CA ILE A 12 -0.16 3.87 -0.62
C ILE A 12 0.01 4.74 -1.85
N ILE A 13 -0.19 6.05 -1.68
CA ILE A 13 -0.19 7.00 -2.80
C ILE A 13 0.95 7.98 -2.61
N MET A 14 1.65 8.28 -3.70
CA MET A 14 2.82 9.16 -3.69
C MET A 14 2.88 10.03 -4.96
N GLY A 15 3.52 11.19 -4.88
CA GLY A 15 3.59 12.14 -6.00
C GLY A 15 4.65 11.78 -7.04
N SER A 16 5.69 11.05 -6.62
CA SER A 16 6.85 10.72 -7.44
C SER A 16 7.50 9.42 -7.02
N GLN A 17 8.38 8.87 -7.86
CA GLN A 17 9.20 7.71 -7.48
C GLN A 17 10.16 8.02 -6.32
N SER A 18 10.64 9.27 -6.19
CA SER A 18 11.52 9.67 -5.09
C SER A 18 10.86 9.59 -3.72
N ASP A 19 9.54 9.77 -3.65
CA ASP A 19 8.77 9.66 -2.40
C ASP A 19 8.72 8.21 -1.88
N TRP A 20 8.96 7.21 -2.74
CA TRP A 20 8.93 5.79 -2.34
C TRP A 20 9.93 5.48 -1.21
N LYS A 21 11.10 6.14 -1.22
CA LYS A 21 12.11 5.98 -0.16
C LYS A 21 11.55 6.28 1.23
N THR A 22 10.56 7.16 1.33
CA THR A 22 9.85 7.44 2.60
C THR A 22 8.65 6.51 2.76
N MET A 23 7.89 6.26 1.70
CA MET A 23 6.64 5.49 1.75
C MET A 23 6.83 3.99 1.95
N GLU A 24 7.99 3.41 1.62
CA GLU A 24 8.28 1.99 1.78
C GLU A 24 8.16 1.51 3.24
N GLY A 25 8.34 2.42 4.21
CA GLY A 25 8.12 2.11 5.63
C GLY A 25 6.67 1.73 5.93
N ALA A 26 5.70 2.36 5.27
CA ALA A 26 4.29 2.00 5.42
C ALA A 26 4.01 0.63 4.80
N ALA A 27 4.54 0.38 3.60
CA ALA A 27 4.41 -0.91 2.91
C ALA A 27 4.94 -2.07 3.78
N ARG A 28 6.13 -1.89 4.37
CA ARG A 28 6.75 -2.88 5.26
C ARG A 28 5.87 -3.22 6.46
N ILE A 29 5.30 -2.22 7.14
CA ILE A 29 4.42 -2.47 8.29
C ILE A 29 3.15 -3.22 7.86
N LEU A 30 2.57 -2.88 6.69
CA LEU A 30 1.41 -3.60 6.17
C LEU A 30 1.74 -5.05 5.82
N ASP A 31 2.95 -5.32 5.29
CA ASP A 31 3.45 -6.69 5.06
C ASP A 31 3.60 -7.48 6.37
N GLU A 32 4.21 -6.87 7.40
CA GLU A 32 4.36 -7.48 8.74
C GLU A 32 2.99 -7.83 9.36
N LEU A 33 1.99 -6.97 9.16
CA LEU A 33 0.62 -7.16 9.63
C LEU A 33 -0.24 -8.05 8.70
N LYS A 34 0.30 -8.52 7.57
CA LYS A 34 -0.42 -9.28 6.53
C LYS A 34 -1.66 -8.56 5.99
N ILE A 35 -1.60 -7.23 5.91
CA ILE A 35 -2.65 -6.39 5.35
C ILE A 35 -2.36 -6.18 3.86
N LYS A 36 -3.30 -6.56 3.00
CA LYS A 36 -3.16 -6.34 1.55
C LYS A 36 -3.26 -4.85 1.21
N TYR A 37 -2.28 -4.36 0.46
CA TYR A 37 -2.23 -2.99 -0.03
C TYR A 37 -1.90 -2.92 -1.52
N GLU A 38 -2.15 -1.75 -2.13
CA GLU A 38 -1.61 -1.37 -3.43
C GLU A 38 -0.77 -0.09 -3.28
N SER A 39 0.20 0.11 -4.16
CA SER A 39 0.96 1.36 -4.25
C SER A 39 0.80 2.00 -5.63
N ARG A 40 0.60 3.32 -5.68
CA ARG A 40 0.45 4.07 -6.94
C ARG A 40 1.13 5.43 -6.86
N ILE A 41 1.69 5.85 -7.99
CA ILE A 41 2.14 7.23 -8.20
C ILE A 41 0.99 8.01 -8.84
N VAL A 42 0.61 9.13 -8.23
CA VAL A 42 -0.46 10.01 -8.70
C VAL A 42 0.09 11.43 -8.70
N SER A 43 0.17 12.04 -9.89
CA SER A 43 0.60 13.43 -10.12
C SER A 43 -0.50 14.23 -10.80
#